data_AF-A0A6J2KY36-F1
#
_entry.id   AF-A0A6J2KY36-F1
#
_cell.length_a   1.000
_cell.length_b   1.000
_cell.length_c   1.000
_cell.angle_alpha   90.00
_cell.angle_beta   90.00
_cell.angle_gamma   90.00
#
_symmetry.space_group_name_H-M   'P 1'
#
loop_
_entity.id
_entity.type
_entity.pdbx_description
1 polymer ?
#
loop_
_entity_poly.entity_id
_entity_poly.type
_entity_poly.pdbx_seq_one_letter_code
_entity_poly.pdbx_strand_id
1 'polypeptide(L)'
;MAAPMVVPGRALLRAAAERLVQGGIRVLLRLPLEGRTPGPERNFSLSHCRSTVIVERWWKVPLAGEGRKPRLHRRHRVYKLVEDTKHRPKENLELILTQSVEELGVRGDVVSVKKSVGRNRLLPQGLAVYASPENKKLFEEEKLQRQEGKLEKIQTKAGEATVKFLRSCHLEVGMKNNVKWELNPEIVARHFLKNLGVVVAPHALKLPEEPITRWGEYWCEVTVNGLDTVRVPMSVVNFERPKTKRYKHWLAQQAANRMASTSSQTM
;
A
#
# COMPACT_ATOMS: atom_id res chain seq x y z
N MET A 1 53.87 -62.30 44.80
CA MET A 1 53.48 -63.50 44.02
C MET A 1 52.75 -63.03 42.77
N ALA A 2 53.21 -63.50 41.60
CA ALA A 2 52.66 -63.39 40.22
C ALA A 2 52.29 -61.96 39.72
N ALA A 3 53.16 -61.22 39.01
CA ALA A 3 53.66 -61.39 37.63
C ALA A 3 52.57 -61.30 36.52
N PRO A 4 52.59 -60.27 35.63
CA PRO A 4 51.68 -60.14 34.49
C PRO A 4 52.21 -60.93 33.28
N MET A 5 51.33 -61.63 32.56
CA MET A 5 51.67 -62.28 31.29
C MET A 5 51.50 -61.31 30.11
N VAL A 6 52.63 -60.99 29.48
CA VAL A 6 52.78 -60.42 28.14
C VAL A 6 53.49 -61.48 27.30
N VAL A 7 52.97 -61.85 26.13
CA VAL A 7 53.77 -62.34 24.99
C VAL A 7 52.96 -62.26 23.66
N PRO A 8 53.57 -62.30 22.45
CA PRO A 8 53.73 -61.10 21.63
C PRO A 8 53.39 -61.30 20.13
N GLY A 9 53.50 -60.21 19.36
CA GLY A 9 54.29 -60.20 18.12
C GLY A 9 53.68 -60.80 16.85
N ARG A 10 53.34 -59.91 15.90
CA ARG A 10 53.93 -59.96 14.55
C ARG A 10 53.76 -58.62 13.83
N ALA A 11 54.79 -57.79 13.94
CA ALA A 11 55.14 -56.81 12.91
C ALA A 11 56.15 -57.46 11.97
N LEU A 12 56.12 -57.09 10.68
CA LEU A 12 57.23 -56.93 9.72
C LEU A 12 56.57 -56.69 8.34
N LEU A 13 56.48 -55.42 7.90
CA LEU A 13 57.41 -54.73 6.99
C LEU A 13 57.23 -55.07 5.49
N ARG A 14 56.77 -54.08 4.73
CA ARG A 14 57.42 -53.49 3.52
C ARG A 14 56.44 -52.47 2.92
N ALA A 15 56.67 -51.17 3.06
CA ALA A 15 57.62 -50.32 2.34
C ALA A 15 57.10 -49.84 0.98
N ALA A 16 56.97 -48.51 0.89
CA ALA A 16 57.19 -47.63 -0.25
C ALA A 16 56.24 -47.69 -1.47
N ALA A 17 55.43 -46.63 -1.61
CA ALA A 17 55.33 -45.85 -2.86
C ALA A 17 54.63 -44.50 -2.58
N GLU A 18 55.42 -43.46 -2.33
CA GLU A 18 55.00 -42.07 -2.61
C GLU A 18 55.23 -41.78 -4.10
N ARG A 19 54.28 -41.10 -4.75
CA ARG A 19 54.54 -39.96 -5.66
C ARG A 19 53.25 -39.37 -6.22
N LEU A 20 53.02 -38.10 -5.85
CA LEU A 20 52.79 -36.93 -6.74
C LEU A 20 51.86 -37.10 -7.96
N VAL A 21 50.73 -36.37 -7.94
CA VAL A 21 50.20 -35.49 -9.02
C VAL A 21 49.19 -34.52 -8.34
N GLN A 22 49.60 -33.34 -7.86
CA GLN A 22 49.53 -32.03 -8.54
C GLN A 22 48.40 -31.85 -9.58
N GLY A 23 47.42 -31.00 -9.25
CA GLY A 23 46.42 -30.50 -10.20
C GLY A 23 45.63 -29.34 -9.62
N GLY A 24 46.26 -28.15 -9.52
CA GLY A 24 45.54 -26.89 -9.36
C GLY A 24 44.99 -26.37 -10.69
N ILE A 25 44.47 -25.12 -10.67
CA ILE A 25 43.94 -24.26 -11.77
C ILE A 25 42.39 -24.29 -11.79
N ARG A 26 41.62 -23.19 -11.63
CA ARG A 26 41.90 -21.76 -11.83
C ARG A 26 40.90 -20.89 -11.03
N VAL A 27 41.46 -19.88 -10.39
CA VAL A 27 40.81 -18.58 -10.13
C VAL A 27 40.34 -17.99 -11.46
N LEU A 28 39.08 -17.53 -11.53
CA LEU A 28 38.66 -16.53 -12.52
C LEU A 28 37.82 -15.44 -11.82
N LEU A 29 38.52 -14.34 -11.55
CA LEU A 29 38.14 -12.96 -11.84
C LEU A 29 36.87 -12.42 -11.19
N ARG A 30 37.10 -11.75 -10.05
CA ARG A 30 36.35 -10.55 -9.65
C ARG A 30 36.48 -9.48 -10.74
N LEU A 31 35.35 -8.96 -11.20
CA LEU A 31 35.28 -7.64 -11.85
C LEU A 31 34.80 -6.62 -10.79
N PRO A 32 35.45 -5.46 -10.66
CA PRO A 32 34.95 -4.38 -9.82
C PRO A 32 33.94 -3.55 -10.62
N LEU A 33 32.68 -3.52 -10.19
CA LEU A 33 31.77 -2.45 -10.57
C LEU A 33 31.75 -1.44 -9.42
N GLU A 34 32.34 -0.28 -9.70
CA GLU A 34 32.30 0.90 -8.85
C GLU A 34 30.86 1.37 -8.60
N GLY A 35 30.64 1.93 -7.41
CA GLY A 35 29.62 2.96 -7.23
C GLY A 35 28.18 2.50 -6.98
N ARG A 36 27.95 1.55 -6.06
CA ARG A 36 26.64 1.47 -5.40
C ARG A 36 26.85 1.48 -3.90
N THR A 37 26.47 2.59 -3.27
CA THR A 37 26.35 2.71 -1.83
C THR A 37 25.58 1.50 -1.29
N PRO A 38 26.14 0.74 -0.32
CA PRO A 38 25.36 -0.28 0.36
C PRO A 38 24.38 0.48 1.25
N GLY A 39 23.16 0.69 0.74
CA GLY A 39 22.01 0.88 1.63
C GLY A 39 21.95 -0.31 2.59
N PRO A 40 21.22 -0.23 3.71
CA PRO A 40 21.07 -1.36 4.59
C PRO A 40 20.32 -2.43 3.80
N GLU A 41 21.05 -3.32 3.14
CA GLU A 41 20.58 -4.61 2.68
C GLU A 41 20.26 -5.36 3.97
N ARG A 42 19.07 -5.05 4.50
CA ARG A 42 18.35 -5.96 5.35
C ARG A 42 18.22 -7.18 4.48
N ASN A 43 19.14 -8.12 4.69
CA ASN A 43 18.98 -9.52 4.40
C ASN A 43 17.69 -9.92 5.12
N PHE A 44 16.54 -9.63 4.50
CA PHE A 44 15.34 -10.37 4.75
C PHE A 44 15.78 -11.78 4.43
N SER A 45 16.08 -12.55 5.48
CA SER A 45 16.10 -13.99 5.34
C SER A 45 14.85 -14.31 4.56
N LEU A 46 15.02 -14.84 3.34
CA LEU A 46 13.94 -15.41 2.54
C LEU A 46 13.30 -16.43 3.47
N SER A 47 12.25 -15.99 4.15
CA SER A 47 11.93 -16.52 5.46
C SER A 47 11.59 -17.98 5.29
N HIS A 48 12.33 -18.85 5.98
CA HIS A 48 11.96 -20.25 6.13
C HIS A 48 10.46 -20.30 6.38
N CYS A 49 9.76 -21.07 5.57
CA CYS A 49 8.33 -21.27 5.60
C CYS A 49 7.89 -21.33 7.06
N ARG A 50 7.17 -20.32 7.57
CA ARG A 50 6.63 -20.31 8.95
C ARG A 50 5.45 -21.28 9.09
N SER A 51 5.56 -22.43 8.45
CA SER A 51 4.68 -23.57 8.57
C SER A 51 5.27 -24.49 9.63
N THR A 52 4.50 -24.76 10.66
CA THR A 52 4.83 -25.68 11.72
C THR A 52 4.13 -26.99 11.40
N VAL A 53 4.91 -28.06 11.27
CA VAL A 53 4.38 -29.41 11.15
C VAL A 53 4.26 -29.99 12.55
N ILE A 54 3.04 -30.22 13.00
CA ILE A 54 2.72 -30.79 14.31
C ILE A 54 2.64 -32.31 14.14
N VAL A 55 3.46 -33.02 14.91
CA VAL A 55 3.56 -34.48 14.86
C VAL A 55 3.37 -35.08 16.25
N GLU A 56 2.74 -36.25 16.30
CA GLU A 56 2.64 -37.07 17.50
C GLU A 56 3.57 -38.28 17.39
N ARG A 57 4.13 -38.74 18.53
CA ARG A 57 4.92 -39.99 18.54
C ARG A 57 3.96 -41.16 18.41
N TRP A 58 4.28 -42.12 17.54
CA TRP A 58 3.46 -43.33 17.35
C TRP A 58 3.36 -44.18 18.61
N TRP A 59 4.44 -44.20 19.41
CA TRP A 59 4.54 -44.96 20.65
C TRP A 59 4.59 -44.02 21.85
N LYS A 60 3.78 -44.31 22.88
CA LYS A 60 3.78 -43.56 24.15
C LYS A 60 5.14 -43.69 24.85
N VAL A 61 5.68 -42.56 25.32
CA VAL A 61 6.94 -42.51 26.07
C VAL A 61 6.64 -42.77 27.54
N PRO A 62 7.31 -43.74 28.21
CA PRO A 62 7.11 -43.98 29.63
C PRO A 62 7.57 -42.78 30.45
N LEU A 63 6.83 -42.45 31.51
CA LEU A 63 7.16 -41.34 32.40
C LEU A 63 8.51 -41.60 33.08
N ALA A 64 9.43 -40.65 32.97
CA ALA A 64 10.51 -40.55 33.93
C ALA A 64 9.96 -39.78 35.14
N GLY A 65 10.33 -40.20 36.35
CA GLY A 65 9.85 -39.55 37.57
C GLY A 65 10.09 -38.03 37.59
N GLU A 66 9.46 -37.34 38.53
CA GLU A 66 9.47 -35.88 38.61
C GLU A 66 10.89 -35.29 38.56
N GLY A 67 11.05 -34.23 37.76
CA GLY A 67 12.35 -33.57 37.53
C GLY A 67 13.34 -34.37 36.69
N ARG A 68 13.04 -35.62 36.29
CA ARG A 68 13.92 -36.45 35.46
C ARG A 68 13.51 -36.40 34.00
N LYS A 69 14.51 -36.42 33.11
CA LYS A 69 14.28 -36.46 31.65
C LYS A 69 13.76 -37.85 31.22
N PRO A 70 12.77 -37.94 30.32
CA PRO A 70 12.26 -39.21 29.83
C PRO A 70 13.31 -39.99 29.04
N ARG A 71 13.41 -41.30 29.28
CA ARG A 71 14.30 -42.19 28.53
C ARG A 71 13.65 -42.53 27.17
N LEU A 72 14.26 -42.06 26.09
CA LEU A 72 13.77 -42.30 24.72
C LEU A 72 14.45 -43.51 24.09
N HIS A 73 13.64 -44.37 23.48
CA HIS A 73 14.11 -45.51 22.69
C HIS A 73 13.98 -45.22 21.19
N ARG A 74 14.64 -46.02 20.34
CA ARG A 74 14.58 -45.89 18.87
C ARG A 74 13.13 -45.85 18.35
N ARG A 75 12.25 -46.69 18.90
CA ARG A 75 10.82 -46.74 18.51
C ARG A 75 10.09 -45.41 18.72
N HIS A 76 10.49 -44.59 19.69
CA HIS A 76 9.85 -43.30 19.95
C HIS A 76 10.16 -42.24 18.88
N ARG A 77 11.13 -42.48 17.99
CA ARG A 77 11.49 -41.60 16.87
C ARG A 77 10.58 -41.77 15.65
N VAL A 78 9.59 -42.65 15.74
CA VAL A 78 8.53 -42.78 14.72
C VAL A 78 7.42 -41.80 15.05
N TYR A 79 7.09 -40.95 14.09
CA TYR A 79 6.10 -39.89 14.23
C TYR A 79 4.94 -40.08 13.25
N LYS A 80 3.77 -39.61 13.64
CA LYS A 80 2.59 -39.48 12.79
C LYS A 80 2.27 -38.01 12.62
N LEU A 81 2.01 -37.60 11.38
CA LEU A 81 1.54 -36.24 11.08
C LEU A 81 0.17 -36.03 11.70
N VAL A 82 0.03 -34.99 12.52
CA VAL A 82 -1.26 -34.60 13.12
C VAL A 82 -1.83 -33.46 12.30
N GLU A 83 -1.10 -32.35 12.23
CA GLU A 83 -1.58 -31.13 11.58
C GLU A 83 -0.42 -30.35 10.96
N ASP A 84 -0.68 -29.70 9.83
CA ASP A 84 0.25 -28.77 9.20
C ASP A 84 -0.37 -27.36 9.24
N THR A 85 0.28 -26.43 9.92
CA THR A 85 -0.27 -25.08 10.09
C THR A 85 -0.36 -24.29 8.80
N LYS A 86 0.31 -24.73 7.71
CA LYS A 86 0.23 -24.06 6.41
C LYS A 86 -1.16 -24.09 5.77
N HIS A 87 -1.96 -25.11 6.09
CA HIS A 87 -3.30 -25.30 5.54
C HIS A 87 -4.40 -24.66 6.38
N ARG A 88 -4.05 -24.10 7.56
CA ARG A 88 -5.02 -23.38 8.38
C ARG A 88 -5.41 -22.06 7.70
N PRO A 89 -6.67 -21.59 7.87
CA PRO A 89 -7.09 -20.30 7.36
C PRO A 89 -6.24 -19.18 7.98
N LYS A 90 -5.84 -18.23 7.14
CA LYS A 90 -4.96 -17.12 7.57
C LYS A 90 -5.78 -16.03 8.23
N GLU A 91 -5.48 -15.76 9.49
CA GLU A 91 -6.06 -14.61 10.21
C GLU A 91 -5.47 -13.28 9.72
N ASN A 92 -6.25 -12.22 9.92
CA ASN A 92 -5.80 -10.85 9.72
C ASN A 92 -4.90 -10.38 10.88
N LEU A 93 -4.26 -9.25 10.69
CA LEU A 93 -3.37 -8.58 11.63
C LEU A 93 -3.92 -7.19 11.93
N GLU A 94 -4.08 -6.89 13.21
CA GLU A 94 -4.48 -5.57 13.66
C GLU A 94 -3.26 -4.65 13.79
N LEU A 95 -3.35 -3.47 13.17
CA LEU A 95 -2.33 -2.43 13.19
C LEU A 95 -2.99 -1.07 13.41
N ILE A 96 -2.27 -0.13 13.98
CA ILE A 96 -2.66 1.28 14.10
C ILE A 96 -1.90 2.07 13.05
N LEU A 97 -2.60 2.85 12.22
CA LEU A 97 -1.97 3.67 11.19
C LEU A 97 -1.30 4.90 11.80
N THR A 98 -0.04 5.16 11.47
CA THR A 98 0.66 6.39 11.86
C THR A 98 0.47 7.50 10.84
N GLN A 99 0.20 7.17 9.59
CA GLN A 99 -0.03 8.13 8.51
C GLN A 99 -1.33 7.75 7.79
N SER A 100 -1.96 8.72 7.09
CA SER A 100 -3.08 8.35 6.22
C SER A 100 -2.56 7.50 5.07
N VAL A 101 -3.21 6.35 4.89
CA VAL A 101 -2.87 5.41 3.82
C VAL A 101 -4.10 5.20 2.98
N GLU A 102 -3.93 5.36 1.67
CA GLU A 102 -4.98 5.20 0.69
C GLU A 102 -5.70 3.86 0.85
N GLU A 103 -7.03 3.88 0.71
CA GLU A 103 -7.97 2.75 0.88
C GLU A 103 -8.10 2.21 2.33
N LEU A 104 -7.02 2.23 3.12
CA LEU A 104 -7.01 1.71 4.49
C LEU A 104 -7.73 2.67 5.44
N GLY A 105 -7.18 3.86 5.67
CA GLY A 105 -7.70 4.76 6.70
C GLY A 105 -6.79 5.94 7.01
N VAL A 106 -7.18 6.68 8.03
CA VAL A 106 -6.52 7.90 8.48
C VAL A 106 -5.57 7.57 9.63
N ARG A 107 -4.63 8.48 9.92
CA ARG A 107 -3.76 8.39 11.10
C ARG A 107 -4.57 8.16 12.39
N GLY A 108 -4.14 7.18 13.17
CA GLY A 108 -4.73 6.79 14.45
C GLY A 108 -5.80 5.69 14.34
N ASP A 109 -6.21 5.32 13.13
CA ASP A 109 -7.22 4.27 12.93
C ASP A 109 -6.63 2.87 13.18
N VAL A 110 -7.41 2.02 13.85
CA VAL A 110 -7.11 0.59 14.00
C VAL A 110 -7.65 -0.15 12.77
N VAL A 111 -6.77 -0.79 12.02
CA VAL A 111 -7.10 -1.51 10.78
C VAL A 111 -6.76 -3.00 10.89
N SER A 112 -7.66 -3.85 10.38
CA SER A 112 -7.45 -5.30 10.27
C SER A 112 -7.04 -5.65 8.84
N VAL A 113 -5.75 -5.92 8.63
CA VAL A 113 -5.15 -6.16 7.31
C VAL A 113 -4.61 -7.57 7.18
N LYS A 114 -4.41 -8.06 5.96
CA LYS A 114 -3.70 -9.33 5.74
C LYS A 114 -2.27 -9.23 6.28
N LYS A 115 -1.80 -10.28 6.97
CA LYS A 115 -0.44 -10.39 7.54
C LYS A 115 0.69 -10.04 6.54
N SER A 116 0.50 -10.31 5.24
CA SER A 116 1.45 -9.97 4.17
C SER A 116 1.59 -8.45 3.98
N VAL A 117 0.46 -7.72 3.89
CA VAL A 117 0.44 -6.27 3.68
C VAL A 117 1.06 -5.55 4.87
N GLY A 118 0.71 -5.96 6.08
CA GLY A 118 1.27 -5.39 7.31
C GLY A 118 2.80 -5.56 7.39
N ARG A 119 3.31 -6.78 7.20
CA ARG A 119 4.74 -7.09 7.37
C ARG A 119 5.64 -6.59 6.24
N ASN A 120 5.13 -6.57 5.01
CA ASN A 120 5.96 -6.23 3.85
C ASN A 120 5.89 -4.74 3.49
N ARG A 121 4.72 -4.09 3.68
CA ARG A 121 4.50 -2.69 3.29
C ARG A 121 4.43 -1.77 4.50
N LEU A 122 3.45 -1.97 5.38
CA LEU A 122 3.10 -0.97 6.40
C LEU A 122 4.16 -0.81 7.50
N LEU A 123 4.59 -1.92 8.10
CA LEU A 123 5.55 -1.90 9.22
C LEU A 123 6.96 -1.44 8.78
N PRO A 124 7.54 -1.94 7.66
CA PRO A 124 8.87 -1.51 7.25
C PRO A 124 8.94 -0.05 6.83
N GLN A 125 7.86 0.48 6.23
CA GLN A 125 7.74 1.88 5.81
C GLN A 125 7.38 2.81 6.97
N GLY A 126 7.08 2.28 8.17
CA GLY A 126 6.67 3.09 9.32
C GLY A 126 5.29 3.73 9.18
N LEU A 127 4.45 3.23 8.26
CA LEU A 127 3.07 3.69 8.02
C LEU A 127 2.08 3.16 9.06
N ALA A 128 2.46 2.13 9.81
CA ALA A 128 1.66 1.56 10.86
C ALA A 128 2.52 1.00 11.99
N VAL A 129 1.92 0.87 13.16
CA VAL A 129 2.50 0.29 14.37
C VAL A 129 1.60 -0.84 14.87
N TYR A 130 2.16 -1.81 15.60
CA TYR A 130 1.38 -2.87 16.23
C TYR A 130 0.35 -2.31 17.21
N ALA A 131 -0.85 -2.90 17.19
CA ALA A 131 -1.95 -2.55 18.07
C ALA A 131 -1.76 -3.11 19.51
N SER A 132 -0.62 -2.81 20.14
CA SER A 132 -0.36 -3.12 21.55
C SER A 132 -1.26 -2.27 22.46
N PRO A 133 -1.58 -2.73 23.70
CA PRO A 133 -2.41 -1.95 24.62
C PRO A 133 -1.78 -0.59 24.97
N GLU A 134 -0.45 -0.52 25.03
CA GLU A 134 0.27 0.74 25.27
C GLU A 134 0.10 1.71 24.10
N ASN A 135 0.29 1.24 22.86
CA ASN A 135 0.13 2.07 21.68
C ASN A 135 -1.31 2.54 21.52
N LYS A 136 -2.31 1.69 21.81
CA LYS A 136 -3.72 2.07 21.78
C LYS A 136 -3.99 3.28 22.70
N LYS A 137 -3.49 3.24 23.94
CA LYS A 137 -3.62 4.36 24.89
C LYS A 137 -2.97 5.64 24.37
N LEU A 138 -1.76 5.55 23.82
CA LEU A 138 -1.06 6.72 23.26
C LEU A 138 -1.86 7.37 22.12
N PHE A 139 -2.41 6.57 21.19
CA PHE A 139 -3.21 7.09 20.08
C PHE A 139 -4.60 7.58 20.52
N GLU A 140 -5.18 7.00 21.57
CA GLU A 140 -6.41 7.50 22.19
C GLU A 140 -6.19 8.87 22.83
N GLU A 141 -5.10 9.05 23.58
CA GLU A 141 -4.70 10.36 24.14
C GLU A 141 -4.43 11.39 23.03
N GLU A 142 -3.70 11.01 21.98
CA GLU A 142 -3.48 11.88 20.81
C GLU A 142 -4.80 12.29 20.15
N LYS A 143 -5.76 11.36 20.04
CA LYS A 143 -7.08 11.61 19.48
C LYS A 143 -7.89 12.58 20.35
N LEU A 144 -7.83 12.45 21.67
CA LEU A 144 -8.48 13.38 22.59
C LEU A 144 -7.87 14.78 22.48
N GLN A 145 -6.54 14.90 22.48
CA GLN A 145 -5.86 16.19 22.32
C GLN A 145 -6.22 16.88 21.00
N ARG A 146 -6.42 16.11 19.92
CA ARG A 146 -6.89 16.63 18.63
C ARG A 146 -8.33 17.11 18.69
N GLN A 147 -9.21 16.41 19.40
CA GLN A 147 -10.60 16.84 19.59
C GLN A 147 -10.70 18.12 20.42
N GLU A 148 -9.82 18.28 21.42
CA GLU A 148 -9.65 19.51 22.19
C GLU A 148 -9.05 20.67 21.37
N GLY A 149 -8.57 20.41 20.16
CA GLY A 149 -7.97 21.41 19.28
C GLY A 149 -6.53 21.80 19.63
N LYS A 150 -5.86 21.05 20.51
CA LYS A 150 -4.44 21.26 20.85
C LYS A 150 -3.50 20.82 19.73
N LEU A 151 -3.96 19.88 18.90
CA LEU A 151 -3.23 19.34 17.75
C LEU A 151 -3.94 19.68 16.44
N GLU A 152 -3.17 19.68 15.35
CA GLU A 152 -3.70 19.89 14.00
C GLU A 152 -4.79 18.87 13.66
N LYS A 153 -5.86 19.37 13.05
CA LYS A 153 -6.96 18.55 12.56
C LYS A 153 -6.48 17.80 11.32
N ILE A 154 -6.72 16.49 11.31
CA ILE A 154 -6.42 15.64 10.17
C ILE A 154 -7.67 15.54 9.30
N GLN A 155 -7.46 15.49 7.99
CA GLN A 155 -8.52 15.22 7.04
C GLN A 155 -9.25 13.90 7.35
N THR A 156 -10.57 13.92 7.22
CA THR A 156 -11.37 12.71 7.27
C THR A 156 -11.11 11.88 6.01
N LYS A 157 -11.26 10.54 6.09
CA LYS A 157 -11.17 9.63 4.93
C LYS A 157 -12.02 10.10 3.73
N ALA A 158 -13.25 10.55 4.01
CA ALA A 158 -14.13 11.10 2.98
C ALA A 158 -13.63 12.42 2.38
N GLY A 159 -12.98 13.25 3.19
CA GLY A 159 -12.38 14.51 2.75
C GLY A 159 -11.19 14.28 1.82
N GLU A 160 -10.27 13.37 2.16
CA GLU A 160 -9.15 12.99 1.29
C GLU A 160 -9.65 12.43 -0.07
N ALA A 161 -10.68 11.58 -0.03
CA ALA A 161 -11.30 11.04 -1.25
C ALA A 161 -11.95 12.16 -2.09
N THR A 162 -12.63 13.11 -1.44
CA THR A 162 -13.24 14.27 -2.11
C THR A 162 -12.17 15.15 -2.76
N VAL A 163 -11.06 15.42 -2.06
CA VAL A 163 -9.92 16.18 -2.59
C VAL A 163 -9.36 15.49 -3.83
N LYS A 164 -9.16 14.18 -3.78
CA LYS A 164 -8.68 13.40 -4.93
C LYS A 164 -9.64 13.47 -6.12
N PHE A 165 -10.95 13.36 -5.85
CA PHE A 165 -11.99 13.47 -6.88
C PHE A 165 -11.96 14.87 -7.53
N LEU A 166 -11.96 15.93 -6.73
CA LEU A 166 -11.94 17.32 -7.20
C LEU A 166 -10.71 17.62 -8.05
N ARG A 167 -9.53 17.08 -7.70
CA ARG A 167 -8.30 17.23 -8.50
C ARG A 167 -8.41 16.61 -9.90
N SER A 168 -9.24 15.58 -10.06
CA SER A 168 -9.45 14.90 -11.36
C SER A 168 -10.58 15.50 -12.19
N CYS A 169 -11.36 16.43 -11.62
CA CYS A 169 -12.56 16.95 -12.25
C CYS A 169 -12.30 18.23 -13.04
N HIS A 170 -13.11 18.43 -14.08
CA HIS A 170 -13.24 19.67 -14.84
C HIS A 170 -14.68 20.16 -14.77
N LEU A 171 -14.89 21.43 -14.41
CA LEU A 171 -16.22 21.99 -14.22
C LEU A 171 -16.68 22.80 -15.43
N GLU A 172 -17.80 22.41 -16.05
CA GLU A 172 -18.45 23.22 -17.08
C GLU A 172 -19.54 24.12 -16.51
N VAL A 173 -19.34 25.43 -16.53
CA VAL A 173 -20.38 26.39 -16.12
C VAL A 173 -21.04 26.98 -17.34
N GLY A 174 -22.31 26.64 -17.54
CA GLY A 174 -23.10 27.15 -18.65
C GLY A 174 -23.82 28.44 -18.28
N MET A 175 -23.48 29.55 -18.94
CA MET A 175 -24.14 30.85 -18.77
C MET A 175 -24.83 31.34 -20.05
N LYS A 176 -26.00 31.97 -19.93
CA LYS A 176 -26.79 32.41 -21.09
C LYS A 176 -26.25 33.73 -21.65
N ASN A 177 -26.14 33.83 -22.97
CA ASN A 177 -25.70 35.06 -23.65
C ASN A 177 -26.69 36.24 -23.51
N ASN A 178 -28.00 35.98 -23.50
CA ASN A 178 -29.00 37.05 -23.59
C ASN A 178 -29.17 37.90 -22.30
N VAL A 179 -28.46 37.57 -21.22
CA VAL A 179 -28.56 38.25 -19.93
C VAL A 179 -27.16 38.68 -19.52
N LYS A 180 -26.99 39.91 -19.02
CA LYS A 180 -25.72 40.29 -18.38
C LYS A 180 -25.57 39.47 -17.11
N TRP A 181 -24.49 38.71 -16.99
CA TRP A 181 -24.25 37.81 -15.87
C TRP A 181 -22.87 38.03 -15.29
N GLU A 182 -22.76 37.83 -13.98
CA GLU A 182 -21.50 37.78 -13.25
C GLU A 182 -21.45 36.44 -12.53
N LEU A 183 -20.27 35.81 -12.52
CA LEU A 183 -20.12 34.49 -11.93
C LEU A 183 -20.04 34.57 -10.40
N ASN A 184 -21.14 34.25 -9.74
CA ASN A 184 -21.19 34.15 -8.28
C ASN A 184 -20.81 32.74 -7.79
N PRO A 185 -20.24 32.60 -6.58
CA PRO A 185 -19.96 31.31 -5.96
C PRO A 185 -21.20 30.40 -5.87
N GLU A 186 -22.39 30.98 -5.68
CA GLU A 186 -23.67 30.25 -5.67
C GLU A 186 -24.02 29.60 -7.01
N ILE A 187 -23.65 30.24 -8.12
CA ILE A 187 -23.86 29.67 -9.46
C ILE A 187 -22.93 28.47 -9.63
N VAL A 188 -21.66 28.63 -9.27
CA VAL A 188 -20.65 27.58 -9.35
C VAL A 188 -21.02 26.38 -8.47
N ALA A 189 -21.47 26.61 -7.23
CA ALA A 189 -21.95 25.56 -6.33
C ALA A 189 -23.11 24.74 -6.93
N ARG A 190 -24.07 25.40 -7.59
CA ARG A 190 -25.17 24.69 -8.29
C ARG A 190 -24.67 23.84 -9.45
N HIS A 191 -23.64 24.29 -10.17
CA HIS A 191 -23.04 23.52 -11.26
C HIS A 191 -22.23 22.33 -10.76
N PHE A 192 -21.54 22.43 -9.63
CA PHE A 192 -20.91 21.28 -8.96
C PHE A 192 -21.94 20.18 -8.66
N LEU A 193 -23.09 20.55 -8.11
CA LEU A 193 -24.17 19.59 -7.84
C LEU A 193 -24.73 18.98 -9.13
N LYS A 194 -24.99 19.82 -10.14
CA LYS A 194 -25.65 19.38 -11.38
C LYS A 194 -24.76 18.50 -12.26
N ASN A 195 -23.49 18.86 -12.42
CA ASN A 195 -22.60 18.20 -13.38
C ASN A 195 -21.76 17.09 -12.72
N LEU A 196 -21.28 17.33 -11.50
CA LEU A 196 -20.37 16.42 -10.80
C LEU A 196 -21.05 15.64 -9.66
N GLY A 197 -22.27 16.04 -9.26
CA GLY A 197 -22.99 15.39 -8.15
C GLY A 197 -22.44 15.72 -6.76
N VAL A 198 -21.54 16.71 -6.65
CA VAL A 198 -20.90 17.08 -5.38
C VAL A 198 -21.61 18.29 -4.78
N VAL A 199 -22.01 18.19 -3.51
CA VAL A 199 -22.59 19.31 -2.76
C VAL A 199 -21.44 20.15 -2.21
N VAL A 200 -21.30 21.38 -2.72
CA VAL A 200 -20.32 22.34 -2.23
C VAL A 200 -21.03 23.58 -1.71
N ALA A 201 -20.66 24.04 -0.52
CA ALA A 201 -21.21 25.25 0.05
C ALA A 201 -20.57 26.50 -0.58
N PRO A 202 -21.32 27.60 -0.83
CA PRO A 202 -20.77 28.79 -1.47
C PRO A 202 -19.59 29.42 -0.72
N HIS A 203 -19.57 29.36 0.61
CA HIS A 203 -18.49 29.90 1.44
C HIS A 203 -17.18 29.11 1.34
N ALA A 204 -17.24 27.85 0.90
CA ALA A 204 -16.07 27.01 0.71
C ALA A 204 -15.36 27.28 -0.63
N LEU A 205 -16.00 28.04 -1.52
CA LEU A 205 -15.50 28.39 -2.84
C LEU A 205 -14.85 29.77 -2.83
N LYS A 206 -13.67 29.87 -3.46
CA LYS A 206 -13.03 31.13 -3.80
C LYS A 206 -12.84 31.21 -5.30
N LEU A 207 -13.30 32.32 -5.88
CA LEU A 207 -13.12 32.67 -7.28
C LEU A 207 -11.90 33.60 -7.40
N PRO A 208 -11.30 33.74 -8.61
CA PRO A 208 -10.31 34.78 -8.85
C PRO A 208 -10.89 36.16 -8.53
N GLU A 209 -10.03 37.10 -8.14
CA GLU A 209 -10.42 38.46 -7.70
C GLU A 209 -11.12 39.26 -8.81
N GLU A 210 -10.83 38.94 -10.07
CA GLU A 210 -11.45 39.58 -11.22
C GLU A 210 -12.88 39.03 -11.46
N PRO A 211 -13.87 39.92 -11.63
CA PRO A 211 -15.25 39.49 -11.92
C PRO A 211 -15.31 38.81 -13.29
N ILE A 212 -15.81 37.57 -13.30
CA ILE A 212 -15.92 36.76 -14.53
C ILE A 212 -17.26 37.08 -15.22
N THR A 213 -17.18 37.84 -16.32
CA THR A 213 -18.32 38.20 -17.20
C THR A 213 -18.14 37.62 -18.62
N ARG A 214 -16.98 37.05 -18.93
CA ARG A 214 -16.62 36.52 -20.26
C ARG A 214 -16.57 35.00 -20.23
N TRP A 215 -16.83 34.39 -21.37
CA TRP A 215 -16.59 32.95 -21.56
C TRP A 215 -15.09 32.69 -21.69
N GLY A 216 -14.63 31.59 -21.15
CA GLY A 216 -13.21 31.25 -21.10
C GLY A 216 -12.90 30.16 -20.10
N GLU A 217 -11.61 29.92 -19.93
CA GLU A 217 -11.08 28.98 -18.94
C GLU A 217 -10.65 29.75 -17.70
N TYR A 218 -11.13 29.28 -16.56
CA TYR A 218 -10.90 29.84 -15.24
C TYR A 218 -10.59 28.70 -14.27
N TRP A 219 -10.22 29.04 -13.05
CA TRP A 219 -10.11 28.08 -11.95
C TRP A 219 -10.95 28.55 -10.78
N CYS A 220 -11.41 27.60 -9.98
CA CYS A 220 -12.08 27.84 -8.71
C CYS A 220 -11.36 27.09 -7.60
N GLU A 221 -11.06 27.78 -6.50
CA GLU A 221 -10.47 27.16 -5.32
C GLU A 221 -11.56 26.64 -4.40
N VAL A 222 -11.57 25.34 -4.16
CA VAL A 222 -12.52 24.65 -3.28
C VAL A 222 -11.81 24.24 -2.00
N THR A 223 -12.28 24.72 -0.87
CA THR A 223 -11.77 24.34 0.45
C THR A 223 -12.57 23.15 1.02
N VAL A 224 -11.88 22.07 1.35
CA VAL A 224 -12.48 20.86 1.94
C VAL A 224 -12.17 20.85 3.44
N ASN A 225 -13.23 20.84 4.25
CA ASN A 225 -13.16 20.84 5.73
C ASN A 225 -12.35 22.01 6.35
N GLY A 226 -12.07 23.06 5.57
CA GLY A 226 -11.21 24.17 5.98
C GLY A 226 -9.73 23.80 6.12
N LEU A 227 -9.30 22.65 5.57
CA LEU A 227 -7.92 22.17 5.63
C LEU A 227 -7.27 22.24 4.24
N ASP A 228 -7.77 21.42 3.31
CA ASP A 228 -7.19 21.35 1.97
C ASP A 228 -7.90 22.30 1.02
N THR A 229 -7.11 23.09 0.29
CA THR A 229 -7.61 23.91 -0.81
C THR A 229 -7.24 23.25 -2.13
N VAL A 230 -8.24 23.02 -2.99
CA VAL A 230 -8.07 22.38 -4.30
C VAL A 230 -8.42 23.35 -5.40
N ARG A 231 -7.52 23.53 -6.37
CA ARG A 231 -7.80 24.28 -7.60
C ARG A 231 -8.51 23.37 -8.60
N VAL A 232 -9.75 23.68 -8.91
CA VAL A 232 -10.56 22.96 -9.91
C VAL A 232 -10.62 23.81 -11.19
N PRO A 233 -10.19 23.27 -12.34
CA PRO A 233 -10.34 23.95 -13.62
C PRO A 233 -11.82 24.05 -14.01
N MET A 234 -12.20 25.20 -14.55
CA MET A 234 -13.57 25.54 -14.88
C MET A 234 -13.65 26.21 -16.24
N SER A 235 -14.44 25.68 -17.16
CA SER A 235 -14.75 26.32 -18.43
C SER A 235 -16.13 26.98 -18.36
N VAL A 236 -16.16 28.30 -18.53
CA VAL A 236 -17.40 29.07 -18.63
C VAL A 236 -17.83 29.09 -20.08
N VAL A 237 -18.92 28.38 -20.39
CA VAL A 237 -19.42 28.13 -21.76
C VAL A 237 -20.79 28.77 -21.96
N ASN A 238 -21.13 29.08 -23.21
CA ASN A 238 -22.47 29.57 -23.54
C ASN A 238 -23.51 28.45 -23.35
N PHE A 239 -24.52 28.71 -22.52
CA PHE A 239 -25.61 27.79 -22.27
C PHE A 239 -26.70 27.92 -23.34
N GLU A 240 -26.63 27.06 -24.35
CA GLU A 240 -27.68 26.93 -25.36
C GLU A 240 -28.83 26.07 -24.82
N ARG A 241 -30.04 26.65 -24.68
CA ARG A 241 -31.27 25.93 -24.30
C ARG A 241 -31.65 24.90 -25.39
N PRO A 242 -32.28 23.79 -24.98
CA PRO A 242 -31.64 22.52 -24.63
C PRO A 242 -31.15 21.71 -25.85
N LYS A 243 -30.22 20.78 -25.60
CA LYS A 243 -29.91 19.65 -26.50
C LYS A 243 -31.11 18.69 -26.62
N THR A 244 -32.20 19.06 -27.31
CA THR A 244 -33.18 18.07 -27.80
C THR A 244 -32.44 17.00 -28.61
N LYS A 245 -32.89 15.74 -28.63
CA LYS A 245 -32.28 14.71 -29.50
C LYS A 245 -32.11 15.24 -30.94
N ARG A 246 -33.11 15.97 -31.43
CA ARG A 246 -33.11 16.67 -32.72
C ARG A 246 -31.98 17.70 -32.84
N TYR A 247 -31.78 18.56 -31.84
CA TYR A 247 -30.70 19.55 -31.85
C TYR A 247 -29.31 18.89 -31.78
N LYS A 248 -29.13 17.83 -30.97
CA LYS A 248 -27.89 17.04 -30.95
C LYS A 248 -27.59 16.43 -32.32
N HIS A 249 -28.61 15.88 -32.98
CA HIS A 249 -28.48 15.27 -34.30
C HIS A 249 -28.16 16.30 -35.39
N TRP A 250 -28.75 17.49 -35.30
CA TRP A 250 -28.47 18.61 -36.19
C TRP A 250 -27.04 19.14 -36.03
N LEU A 251 -26.55 19.30 -34.79
CA LEU A 251 -25.15 19.64 -34.51
C LEU A 251 -24.18 18.57 -35.03
N ALA A 252 -24.51 17.28 -34.87
CA ALA A 252 -23.70 16.19 -35.40
C ALA A 252 -23.63 16.22 -36.94
N GLN A 253 -24.75 16.52 -37.62
CA GLN A 253 -24.76 16.73 -39.08
C GLN A 253 -23.92 17.95 -39.50
N GLN A 254 -24.02 19.07 -38.79
CA GLN A 254 -23.20 20.26 -39.05
C GLN A 254 -21.70 19.97 -38.90
N ALA A 255 -21.31 19.24 -37.84
CA ALA A 255 -19.93 18.82 -37.63
C ALA A 255 -19.43 17.87 -38.73
N ALA A 256 -20.23 16.86 -39.11
CA ALA A 256 -19.90 15.94 -40.21
C ALA A 256 -19.73 16.69 -41.55
N ASN A 257 -20.61 17.65 -41.84
CA ASN A 257 -20.51 18.46 -43.05
C ASN A 257 -19.25 19.35 -43.05
N ARG A 258 -18.89 19.97 -41.91
CA ARG A 258 -17.64 20.73 -41.78
C ARG A 258 -16.39 19.87 -41.97
N MET A 259 -16.40 18.63 -41.46
CA MET A 259 -15.29 17.69 -41.63
C MET A 259 -15.17 17.20 -43.08
N ALA A 260 -16.30 16.93 -43.75
CA ALA A 260 -16.34 16.55 -45.16
C ALA A 260 -15.89 17.69 -46.10
N SER A 261 -16.19 18.95 -45.76
CA SER A 261 -15.69 20.10 -46.52
C SER A 261 -14.19 20.33 -46.31
N THR A 262 -13.63 19.98 -45.14
CA THR A 262 -12.18 20.08 -44.92
C THR A 262 -11.41 18.96 -45.61
N SER A 263 -11.95 17.74 -45.67
CA SER A 263 -11.31 16.61 -46.36
C SER A 263 -11.30 16.74 -47.88
N SER A 264 -12.31 17.40 -48.46
CA SER A 264 -12.37 17.70 -49.90
C SER A 264 -11.46 18.86 -50.34
N GLN A 265 -11.00 19.69 -49.40
CA GLN A 265 -10.02 20.76 -49.67
C GLN A 265 -8.56 20.32 -49.46
N THR A 266 -8.32 19.12 -48.90
CA THR A 266 -6.98 18.60 -48.61
C THR A 266 -6.54 17.46 -49.55
N MET A 267 -7.37 17.10 -50.52
CA MET A 267 -7.05 16.25 -51.67
C MET A 267 -6.82 17.12 -52.90
#